data_AF-A0AAD7JXA0-F1
#
_entry.id   AF-A0AAD7JXA0-F1
#
_cell.length_a   1.000
_cell.length_b   1.000
_cell.length_c   1.000
_cell.angle_alpha   90.00
_cell.angle_beta   90.00
_cell.angle_gamma   90.00
#
_symmetry.space_group_name_H-M   'P 1'
#
loop_
_entity.id
_entity.type
_entity.pdbx_description
1 polymer ?
#
loop_
_entity_poly.entity_id
_entity_poly.type
_entity_poly.pdbx_seq_one_letter_code
_entity_poly.pdbx_strand_id
1 'polypeptide(L)'
;MPDKTPTPAPPSRSTSINVGPFAATVNLRPKVAKRGDTVNLEAGGPQPASRPNISSSMRTIPSYFSNFPSSVAKLPSAITRWARAQVKPASEVGPIPTVAESLWTVLTVSYLNALLVFIPVSIALHFATPTKDVAIFSTAFIAIIPLAKLLAFATDELSLRVGQALAGLINATMGNAVELIVAIIALTHCELSIVQSSLIGSILSNLLLVLGMCFFCGGIKYSEQGFAAGAAQLNSSLLMISVGAMLLPAGFHTMSKMTGVLATPAAADAMQALILKFSHGIALVLLAIYGCYLLFQFSTHKTMYQDDSPDIATSTQYNRRTPVENINLVQIIDPSASPVEEPQSIEEDDISAVSHHTHNNLIDHNISPVNERQPTEDTDREPVQLNGWVCLGLLVVVTVCVAFVSEFLVGSINGLTASGALSKEFVGIVLLPIVGNAAEHATAVTVSVKDKLTLSMSVAVGSSIQIAMFVIPLIIVIGWGIGKPMTLLFDPFEAACLFIAVVTVNYAVQDGKSNWLEGAILMSLYAILGTMFFFYPGFSTTEHFAACT
;
A
#
# COMPACT_ATOMS: atom_id res chain seq x y z
N MET A 1 -26.67 -43.28 60.24
CA MET A 1 -27.67 -42.18 60.13
C MET A 1 -26.92 -40.85 60.13
N PRO A 2 -27.32 -39.80 59.38
CA PRO A 2 -27.49 -39.75 57.91
C PRO A 2 -26.87 -38.44 57.32
N ASP A 3 -26.85 -38.08 56.02
CA ASP A 3 -27.20 -38.74 54.74
C ASP A 3 -26.49 -38.08 53.52
N LYS A 4 -26.51 -38.80 52.38
CA LYS A 4 -26.76 -38.39 50.96
C LYS A 4 -26.43 -36.95 50.46
N THR A 5 -25.55 -36.67 49.46
CA THR A 5 -25.48 -37.02 47.99
C THR A 5 -26.44 -36.24 47.06
N PRO A 6 -26.18 -36.08 45.73
CA PRO A 6 -24.91 -35.78 44.99
C PRO A 6 -25.12 -34.88 43.70
N THR A 7 -24.14 -34.89 42.76
CA THR A 7 -24.16 -34.64 41.28
C THR A 7 -23.34 -33.44 40.74
N PRO A 8 -22.88 -33.45 39.45
CA PRO A 8 -22.20 -34.55 38.73
C PRO A 8 -20.92 -34.11 37.96
N ALA A 9 -20.18 -35.08 37.38
CA ALA A 9 -19.01 -34.85 36.52
C ALA A 9 -19.28 -35.23 35.04
N PRO A 10 -18.54 -34.69 34.06
CA PRO A 10 -18.66 -35.08 32.65
C PRO A 10 -17.86 -36.37 32.33
N PRO A 11 -18.31 -37.19 31.35
CA PRO A 11 -17.73 -38.51 31.11
C PRO A 11 -16.59 -38.53 30.08
N SER A 12 -15.65 -39.45 30.28
CA SER A 12 -14.77 -39.95 29.23
C SER A 12 -15.35 -41.23 28.63
N ARG A 13 -15.26 -41.40 27.30
CA ARG A 13 -15.24 -42.73 26.68
C ARG A 13 -14.62 -42.70 25.28
N SER A 14 -13.65 -43.58 25.08
CA SER A 14 -13.14 -43.96 23.77
C SER A 14 -14.08 -44.94 23.09
N THR A 15 -14.17 -44.89 21.76
CA THR A 15 -14.54 -46.07 20.97
C THR A 15 -13.86 -45.97 19.60
N SER A 16 -13.02 -46.95 19.30
CA SER A 16 -12.30 -47.09 18.04
C SER A 16 -13.18 -47.73 16.97
N ILE A 17 -13.13 -47.21 15.74
CA ILE A 17 -13.58 -47.93 14.54
C ILE A 17 -12.51 -47.74 13.46
N ASN A 18 -11.95 -48.85 12.98
CA ASN A 18 -11.08 -48.89 11.81
C ASN A 18 -11.26 -50.23 11.09
N VAL A 19 -11.93 -50.21 9.94
CA VAL A 19 -11.82 -51.20 8.86
C VAL A 19 -12.00 -50.45 7.55
N GLY A 20 -11.12 -50.70 6.56
CA GLY A 20 -11.03 -49.91 5.33
C GLY A 20 -11.95 -50.36 4.16
N PRO A 21 -11.41 -50.49 2.93
CA PRO A 21 -11.58 -49.41 1.96
C PRO A 21 -12.22 -49.86 0.64
N PHE A 22 -12.87 -48.95 -0.10
CA PHE A 22 -13.09 -49.13 -1.54
C PHE A 22 -13.10 -47.80 -2.31
N ALA A 23 -12.46 -47.79 -3.48
CA ALA A 23 -12.35 -46.63 -4.35
C ALA A 23 -13.41 -46.64 -5.46
N ALA A 24 -13.90 -45.47 -5.84
CA ALA A 24 -14.63 -45.26 -7.10
C ALA A 24 -14.35 -43.87 -7.67
N THR A 25 -13.53 -43.80 -8.72
CA THR A 25 -13.20 -42.57 -9.43
C THR A 25 -14.28 -42.27 -10.47
N VAL A 26 -15.01 -41.16 -10.35
CA VAL A 26 -15.94 -40.72 -11.40
C VAL A 26 -15.19 -39.84 -12.40
N ASN A 27 -15.08 -40.32 -13.63
CA ASN A 27 -14.28 -39.74 -14.70
C ASN A 27 -15.21 -39.35 -15.86
N LEU A 28 -15.53 -38.06 -16.01
CA LEU A 28 -16.42 -37.56 -17.06
C LEU A 28 -15.61 -37.02 -18.25
N ARG A 29 -15.47 -37.85 -19.30
CA ARG A 29 -15.04 -37.40 -20.63
C ARG A 29 -16.26 -37.00 -21.46
N PRO A 30 -16.24 -35.86 -22.19
CA PRO A 30 -17.20 -35.64 -23.27
C PRO A 30 -16.87 -36.55 -24.46
N LYS A 31 -17.88 -37.25 -25.00
CA LYS A 31 -17.75 -38.11 -26.19
C LYS A 31 -17.92 -37.28 -27.47
N VAL A 32 -17.05 -37.56 -28.44
CA VAL A 32 -17.21 -37.14 -29.84
C VAL A 32 -18.37 -37.90 -30.48
N ALA A 33 -19.21 -37.20 -31.26
CA ALA A 33 -20.13 -37.78 -32.23
C ALA A 33 -19.77 -37.27 -33.65
N LYS A 34 -19.96 -38.12 -34.66
CA LYS A 34 -19.65 -37.85 -36.09
C LYS A 34 -20.81 -38.33 -36.96
N ARG A 35 -20.90 -37.75 -38.17
CA ARG A 35 -21.87 -38.01 -39.26
C ARG A 35 -23.31 -37.56 -38.94
N GLY A 36 -24.03 -36.89 -39.85
CA GLY A 36 -23.66 -36.36 -41.16
C GLY A 36 -24.88 -36.31 -42.06
N ASP A 37 -25.03 -35.26 -42.88
CA ASP A 37 -25.48 -35.30 -44.28
C ASP A 37 -25.67 -33.88 -44.82
N THR A 38 -25.51 -33.74 -46.14
CA THR A 38 -25.43 -32.47 -46.87
C THR A 38 -26.65 -32.29 -47.76
N VAL A 39 -27.26 -31.10 -47.74
CA VAL A 39 -28.17 -30.64 -48.80
C VAL A 39 -27.84 -29.19 -49.14
N ASN A 40 -27.46 -28.95 -50.39
CA ASN A 40 -27.27 -27.61 -50.93
C ASN A 40 -28.62 -27.02 -51.34
N LEU A 41 -28.83 -25.73 -51.10
CA LEU A 41 -29.81 -24.91 -51.80
C LEU A 41 -29.16 -23.56 -52.15
N GLU A 42 -28.90 -23.36 -53.44
CA GLU A 42 -28.45 -22.08 -53.98
C GLU A 42 -29.64 -21.12 -54.10
N ALA A 43 -29.43 -19.85 -53.72
CA ALA A 43 -30.29 -18.74 -54.13
C ALA A 43 -29.43 -17.48 -54.28
N GLY A 44 -29.31 -16.98 -55.51
CA GLY A 44 -28.46 -15.84 -55.84
C GLY A 44 -29.11 -14.48 -55.53
N GLY A 45 -28.29 -13.52 -55.11
CA GLY A 45 -28.63 -12.10 -54.94
C GLY A 45 -27.38 -11.23 -55.08
N PRO A 46 -27.46 -9.99 -55.61
CA PRO A 46 -26.30 -9.29 -56.17
C PRO A 46 -25.38 -8.62 -55.13
N GLN A 47 -24.08 -8.65 -55.39
CA GLN A 47 -23.05 -7.94 -54.61
C GLN A 47 -23.06 -6.42 -54.91
N PRO A 48 -22.95 -5.56 -53.88
CA PRO A 48 -22.57 -4.16 -54.05
C PRO A 48 -21.05 -3.93 -53.86
N ALA A 49 -20.48 -3.23 -54.85
CA ALA A 49 -19.17 -2.56 -54.93
C ALA A 49 -18.14 -2.68 -53.78
N SER A 50 -16.92 -3.06 -54.17
CA SER A 50 -15.69 -3.05 -53.37
C SER A 50 -15.38 -1.72 -52.66
N ARG A 51 -15.17 -1.78 -51.34
CA ARG A 51 -14.40 -0.77 -50.59
C ARG A 51 -12.93 -1.24 -50.46
N PRO A 52 -11.95 -0.32 -50.48
CA PRO A 52 -10.53 -0.71 -50.47
C PRO A 52 -10.10 -1.33 -49.13
N ASN A 53 -9.25 -2.36 -49.21
CA ASN A 53 -8.67 -3.05 -48.05
C ASN A 53 -7.82 -2.10 -47.20
N ILE A 54 -8.28 -1.75 -46.00
CA ILE A 54 -7.45 -1.23 -44.90
C ILE A 54 -7.16 -2.39 -43.94
N SER A 55 -6.37 -3.36 -44.39
CA SER A 55 -5.97 -4.55 -43.60
C SER A 55 -4.45 -4.75 -43.52
N SER A 56 -3.67 -3.71 -43.84
CA SER A 56 -2.20 -3.73 -43.87
C SER A 56 -1.56 -2.85 -42.78
N SER A 57 -2.15 -2.83 -41.58
CA SER A 57 -1.50 -2.29 -40.36
C SER A 57 -1.94 -2.99 -39.07
N MET A 58 -2.21 -4.31 -39.12
CA MET A 58 -1.98 -5.16 -37.95
C MET A 58 -0.46 -5.24 -37.75
N ARG A 59 0.10 -4.22 -37.09
CA ARG A 59 1.47 -4.25 -36.62
C ARG A 59 1.50 -5.24 -35.46
N THR A 60 2.06 -6.42 -35.73
CA THR A 60 2.22 -7.51 -34.76
C THR A 60 2.73 -6.95 -33.44
N ILE A 61 2.07 -7.28 -32.33
CA ILE A 61 2.51 -6.89 -30.98
C ILE A 61 3.99 -7.29 -30.86
N PRO A 62 4.93 -6.35 -30.71
CA PRO A 62 6.33 -6.72 -30.58
C PRO A 62 6.48 -7.54 -29.31
N SER A 63 7.11 -8.71 -29.42
CA SER A 63 7.24 -9.64 -28.30
C SER A 63 8.35 -9.20 -27.35
N TYR A 64 8.11 -8.08 -26.64
CA TYR A 64 9.11 -7.34 -25.84
C TYR A 64 9.85 -8.21 -24.80
N PHE A 65 9.30 -9.35 -24.38
CA PHE A 65 9.92 -10.28 -23.42
C PHE A 65 9.90 -11.77 -23.84
N SER A 66 9.87 -12.10 -25.15
CA SER A 66 9.88 -13.52 -25.58
C SER A 66 11.17 -14.29 -25.25
N ASN A 67 12.28 -13.58 -25.05
CA ASN A 67 13.61 -14.17 -24.96
C ASN A 67 14.05 -14.29 -23.49
N PHE A 68 13.66 -15.38 -22.85
CA PHE A 68 14.10 -15.73 -21.50
C PHE A 68 15.63 -16.00 -21.45
N PRO A 69 16.37 -15.55 -20.41
CA PRO A 69 17.78 -15.88 -20.26
C PRO A 69 18.00 -17.40 -20.16
N SER A 70 18.96 -17.92 -20.93
CA SER A 70 19.28 -19.36 -20.99
C SER A 70 19.68 -19.95 -19.63
N SER A 71 20.17 -19.14 -18.70
CA SER A 71 20.44 -19.52 -17.31
C SER A 71 19.20 -20.03 -16.55
N VAL A 72 18.01 -19.50 -16.85
CA VAL A 72 16.76 -19.89 -16.17
C VAL A 72 16.27 -21.27 -16.63
N ALA A 73 16.67 -21.73 -17.83
CA ALA A 73 16.28 -23.03 -18.37
C ALA A 73 16.80 -24.24 -17.55
N LYS A 74 17.72 -24.03 -16.62
CA LYS A 74 18.27 -25.05 -15.71
C LYS A 74 17.46 -25.26 -14.43
N LEU A 75 16.43 -24.44 -14.16
CA LEU A 75 15.58 -24.56 -12.97
C LEU A 75 14.51 -25.66 -13.12
N PRO A 76 14.01 -26.23 -12.01
CA PRO A 76 12.91 -27.21 -12.00
C PRO A 76 11.71 -26.79 -12.87
N SER A 77 11.03 -27.76 -13.48
CA SER A 77 9.94 -27.54 -14.45
C SER A 77 8.70 -26.83 -13.87
N ALA A 78 8.56 -26.80 -12.53
CA ALA A 78 7.57 -25.96 -11.85
C ALA A 78 7.99 -24.49 -11.83
N ILE A 79 9.23 -24.21 -11.43
CA ILE A 79 9.78 -22.85 -11.32
C ILE A 79 9.88 -22.19 -12.71
N THR A 80 10.31 -22.93 -13.74
CA THR A 80 10.37 -22.39 -15.12
C THR A 80 9.00 -22.20 -15.78
N ARG A 81 7.95 -22.84 -15.29
CA ARG A 81 6.55 -22.54 -15.68
C ARG A 81 6.01 -21.33 -14.94
N TRP A 82 6.23 -21.25 -13.62
CA TRP A 82 5.87 -20.08 -12.81
C TRP A 82 6.56 -18.81 -13.33
N ALA A 83 7.87 -18.84 -13.57
CA ALA A 83 8.63 -17.70 -14.07
C ALA A 83 8.11 -17.21 -15.44
N ARG A 84 7.76 -18.13 -16.35
CA ARG A 84 7.14 -17.78 -17.63
C ARG A 84 5.72 -17.24 -17.50
N ALA A 85 4.99 -17.61 -16.45
CA ALA A 85 3.68 -17.02 -16.15
C ALA A 85 3.80 -15.57 -15.65
N GLN A 86 4.86 -15.23 -14.89
CA GLN A 86 5.09 -13.86 -14.41
C GLN A 86 5.63 -12.87 -15.46
N VAL A 87 5.94 -13.33 -16.68
CA VAL A 87 6.40 -12.48 -17.79
C VAL A 87 5.27 -12.13 -18.76
N LYS A 88 4.08 -12.71 -18.59
CA LYS A 88 2.88 -12.27 -19.30
C LYS A 88 2.21 -11.14 -18.48
N PRO A 89 1.77 -10.03 -19.12
CA PRO A 89 1.02 -8.99 -18.43
C PRO A 89 -0.30 -9.53 -17.89
N ALA A 90 -0.82 -8.90 -16.84
CA ALA A 90 -2.04 -9.33 -16.16
C ALA A 90 -3.33 -9.02 -16.96
N SER A 91 -3.29 -8.00 -17.83
CA SER A 91 -4.40 -7.53 -18.67
C SER A 91 -3.92 -7.28 -20.12
N GLU A 92 -4.85 -7.09 -21.07
CA GLU A 92 -4.49 -6.61 -22.40
C GLU A 92 -4.09 -5.14 -22.35
N VAL A 93 -2.82 -4.86 -22.67
CA VAL A 93 -2.28 -3.51 -22.70
C VAL A 93 -2.83 -2.73 -23.90
N GLY A 94 -3.20 -1.46 -23.67
CA GLY A 94 -3.62 -0.54 -24.73
C GLY A 94 -2.55 -0.22 -25.80
N PRO A 95 -2.86 0.65 -26.78
CA PRO A 95 -1.93 1.00 -27.85
C PRO A 95 -0.65 1.64 -27.31
N ILE A 96 0.51 1.14 -27.74
CA ILE A 96 1.81 1.59 -27.24
C ILE A 96 2.16 2.96 -27.83
N PRO A 97 2.41 4.00 -27.00
CA PRO A 97 2.74 5.33 -27.48
C PRO A 97 4.14 5.38 -28.11
N THR A 98 4.34 6.37 -28.96
CA THR A 98 5.65 6.68 -29.56
C THR A 98 6.63 7.20 -28.52
N VAL A 99 7.92 7.20 -28.85
CA VAL A 99 8.97 7.73 -27.98
C VAL A 99 8.76 9.23 -27.71
N ALA A 100 8.32 10.00 -28.71
CA ALA A 100 8.07 11.44 -28.56
C ALA A 100 6.90 11.72 -27.61
N GLU A 101 5.77 11.01 -27.78
CA GLU A 101 4.63 11.09 -26.86
C GLU A 101 5.02 10.67 -25.45
N SER A 102 5.78 9.58 -25.31
CA SER A 102 6.27 9.11 -24.01
C SER A 102 7.14 10.16 -23.30
N LEU A 103 8.10 10.78 -24.01
CA LEU A 103 8.95 11.82 -23.45
C LEU A 103 8.17 13.09 -23.08
N TRP A 104 7.17 13.46 -23.89
CA TRP A 104 6.27 14.56 -23.55
C TRP A 104 5.47 14.26 -22.28
N THR A 105 4.86 13.07 -22.18
CA THR A 105 4.15 12.61 -20.99
C THR A 105 5.05 12.66 -19.75
N VAL A 106 6.29 12.17 -19.82
CA VAL A 106 7.25 12.26 -18.70
C VAL A 106 7.44 13.70 -18.21
N LEU A 107 7.53 14.67 -19.12
CA LEU A 107 7.69 16.07 -18.77
C LEU A 107 6.39 16.70 -18.22
N THR A 108 5.21 16.24 -18.63
CA THR A 108 3.92 16.82 -18.24
C THR A 108 3.12 16.03 -17.20
N VAL A 109 3.59 14.85 -16.75
CA VAL A 109 2.84 13.95 -15.84
C VAL A 109 2.50 14.58 -14.49
N SER A 110 3.30 15.54 -14.03
CA SER A 110 3.07 16.23 -12.76
C SER A 110 3.56 17.68 -12.81
N TYR A 111 2.78 18.59 -12.22
CA TYR A 111 3.21 19.97 -11.97
C TYR A 111 4.46 20.05 -11.09
N LEU A 112 4.74 19.01 -10.29
CA LEU A 112 5.97 18.90 -9.51
C LEU A 112 7.23 18.92 -10.39
N ASN A 113 7.15 18.54 -11.67
CA ASN A 113 8.30 18.57 -12.58
C ASN A 113 8.91 19.97 -12.74
N ALA A 114 8.18 21.05 -12.43
CA ALA A 114 8.75 22.40 -12.32
C ALA A 114 9.90 22.48 -11.29
N LEU A 115 9.85 21.65 -10.24
CA LEU A 115 10.87 21.56 -9.18
C LEU A 115 12.14 20.82 -9.64
N LEU A 116 12.16 20.17 -10.81
CA LEU A 116 13.39 19.56 -11.35
C LEU A 116 14.49 20.60 -11.62
N VAL A 117 14.14 21.89 -11.72
CA VAL A 117 15.10 23.00 -11.76
C VAL A 117 16.00 23.05 -10.52
N PHE A 118 15.58 22.48 -9.39
CA PHE A 118 16.40 22.42 -8.19
C PHE A 118 17.57 21.43 -8.29
N ILE A 119 17.58 20.51 -9.27
CA ILE A 119 18.71 19.60 -9.54
C ILE A 119 19.96 20.39 -9.99
N PRO A 120 19.95 21.18 -11.09
CA PRO A 120 21.11 22.00 -11.46
C PRO A 120 21.42 23.09 -10.43
N VAL A 121 20.43 23.57 -9.67
CA VAL A 121 20.66 24.56 -8.59
C VAL A 121 21.40 23.94 -7.40
N SER A 122 21.05 22.73 -6.95
CA SER A 122 21.76 22.07 -5.83
C SER A 122 23.20 21.72 -6.22
N ILE A 123 23.43 21.26 -7.45
CA ILE A 123 24.76 21.07 -8.03
C ILE A 123 25.55 22.39 -8.01
N ALA A 124 24.96 23.48 -8.51
CA ALA A 124 25.63 24.77 -8.56
C ALA A 124 25.96 25.32 -7.15
N LEU A 125 25.04 25.18 -6.18
CA LEU A 125 25.28 25.59 -4.79
C LEU A 125 26.36 24.75 -4.10
N HIS A 126 26.39 23.43 -4.35
CA HIS A 126 27.40 22.54 -3.80
C HIS A 126 28.82 22.94 -4.25
N PHE A 127 29.02 23.23 -5.54
CA PHE A 127 30.33 23.62 -6.06
C PHE A 127 30.69 25.10 -5.86
N ALA A 128 29.73 26.02 -5.95
CA ALA A 128 30.01 27.47 -5.82
C ALA A 128 30.03 27.96 -4.37
N THR A 129 29.27 27.32 -3.47
CA THR A 129 29.15 27.71 -2.06
C THR A 129 29.14 26.50 -1.10
N PRO A 130 30.25 25.72 -1.01
CA PRO A 130 30.30 24.50 -0.20
C PRO A 130 29.97 24.70 1.29
N THR A 131 30.10 25.92 1.82
CA THR A 131 29.84 26.26 3.24
C THR A 131 28.39 26.68 3.51
N LYS A 132 27.45 26.39 2.61
CA LYS A 132 26.04 26.78 2.71
C LYS A 132 25.13 25.57 2.77
N ASP A 133 25.45 24.66 3.70
CA ASP A 133 24.78 23.37 3.89
C ASP A 133 23.25 23.48 3.96
N VAL A 134 22.70 24.46 4.67
CA VAL A 134 21.23 24.68 4.74
C VAL A 134 20.61 24.90 3.35
N ALA A 135 21.30 25.63 2.46
CA ALA A 135 20.81 25.89 1.10
C ALA A 135 21.02 24.67 0.18
N ILE A 136 22.13 23.96 0.33
CA ILE A 136 22.40 22.71 -0.38
C ILE A 136 21.35 21.66 0.01
N PHE A 137 21.12 21.45 1.30
CA PHE A 137 20.08 20.57 1.84
C PHE A 137 18.70 20.95 1.30
N SER A 138 18.28 22.21 1.47
CA SER A 138 16.93 22.64 1.06
C SER A 138 16.68 22.47 -0.44
N THR A 139 17.69 22.73 -1.28
CA THR A 139 17.55 22.57 -2.73
C THR A 139 17.61 21.11 -3.17
N ALA A 140 18.47 20.28 -2.57
CA ALA A 140 18.49 18.83 -2.79
C ALA A 140 17.17 18.17 -2.34
N PHE A 141 16.66 18.56 -1.17
CA PHE A 141 15.37 18.12 -0.61
C PHE A 141 14.22 18.36 -1.59
N ILE A 142 14.09 19.60 -2.09
CA ILE A 142 13.04 19.97 -3.05
C ILE A 142 13.23 19.24 -4.39
N ALA A 143 14.48 19.01 -4.83
CA ALA A 143 14.80 18.33 -6.08
C ALA A 143 14.41 16.84 -6.11
N ILE A 144 14.38 16.15 -4.95
CA ILE A 144 14.02 14.73 -4.89
C ILE A 144 12.50 14.51 -4.97
N ILE A 145 11.66 15.45 -4.50
CA ILE A 145 10.18 15.35 -4.54
C ILE A 145 9.64 15.02 -5.96
N PRO A 146 10.02 15.73 -7.05
CA PRO A 146 9.58 15.36 -8.40
C PRO A 146 10.22 14.07 -8.91
N LEU A 147 11.47 13.78 -8.52
CA LEU A 147 12.14 12.53 -8.90
C LEU A 147 11.40 11.32 -8.30
N ALA A 148 10.97 11.39 -7.05
CA ALA A 148 10.11 10.39 -6.41
C ALA A 148 8.82 10.16 -7.22
N LYS A 149 8.15 11.25 -7.65
CA LYS A 149 6.93 11.13 -8.48
C LYS A 149 7.18 10.49 -9.84
N LEU A 150 8.31 10.79 -10.49
CA LEU A 150 8.70 10.17 -11.75
C LEU A 150 9.08 8.69 -11.57
N LEU A 151 9.70 8.33 -10.45
CA LEU A 151 10.07 6.95 -10.13
C LEU A 151 8.82 6.08 -9.88
N ALA A 152 7.86 6.59 -9.09
CA ALA A 152 6.57 5.94 -8.88
C ALA A 152 5.81 5.75 -10.22
N PHE A 153 5.72 6.80 -11.04
CA PHE A 153 5.07 6.71 -12.36
C PHE A 153 5.75 5.70 -13.29
N ALA A 154 7.08 5.65 -13.32
CA ALA A 154 7.82 4.64 -14.08
C ALA A 154 7.56 3.21 -13.57
N THR A 155 7.38 3.07 -12.26
CA THR A 155 7.12 1.79 -11.56
C THR A 155 5.72 1.26 -11.84
N ASP A 156 4.70 2.12 -11.81
CA ASP A 156 3.32 1.81 -12.20
C ASP A 156 3.29 1.30 -13.66
N GLU A 157 3.84 2.10 -14.58
CA GLU A 157 3.94 1.80 -16.01
C GLU A 157 4.72 0.52 -16.33
N LEU A 158 5.73 0.17 -15.53
CA LEU A 158 6.47 -1.09 -15.66
C LEU A 158 5.65 -2.27 -15.14
N SER A 159 4.92 -2.09 -14.04
CA SER A 159 4.09 -3.10 -13.39
C SER A 159 2.96 -3.60 -14.30
N LEU A 160 2.40 -2.72 -15.14
CA LEU A 160 1.40 -3.09 -16.16
C LEU A 160 1.93 -4.10 -17.21
N ARG A 161 3.25 -4.18 -17.43
CA ARG A 161 3.86 -5.03 -18.47
C ARG A 161 4.34 -6.39 -17.96
N VAL A 162 4.17 -6.68 -16.67
CA VAL A 162 4.59 -7.94 -16.03
C VAL A 162 3.41 -8.63 -15.35
N GLY A 163 3.60 -9.88 -14.94
CA GLY A 163 2.59 -10.64 -14.20
C GLY A 163 2.47 -10.14 -12.76
N GLN A 164 1.27 -10.30 -12.17
CA GLN A 164 0.87 -9.74 -10.87
C GLN A 164 1.89 -9.92 -9.73
N ALA A 165 2.59 -11.05 -9.62
CA ALA A 165 3.56 -11.25 -8.54
C ALA A 165 4.89 -10.53 -8.78
N LEU A 166 5.28 -10.36 -10.05
CA LEU A 166 6.45 -9.56 -10.41
C LEU A 166 6.13 -8.05 -10.35
N ALA A 167 4.90 -7.65 -10.72
CA ALA A 167 4.39 -6.31 -10.48
C ALA A 167 4.43 -5.96 -8.97
N GLY A 168 3.92 -6.86 -8.13
CA GLY A 168 3.97 -6.71 -6.67
C GLY A 168 5.39 -6.55 -6.11
N LEU A 169 6.34 -7.33 -6.61
CA LEU A 169 7.76 -7.23 -6.20
C LEU A 169 8.44 -5.96 -6.72
N ILE A 170 8.13 -5.54 -7.96
CA ILE A 170 8.62 -4.27 -8.53
C ILE A 170 8.07 -3.09 -7.73
N ASN A 171 6.77 -3.07 -7.43
CA ASN A 171 6.17 -2.01 -6.61
C ASN A 171 6.76 -1.98 -5.19
N ALA A 172 6.92 -3.13 -4.55
CA ALA A 172 7.53 -3.21 -3.22
C ALA A 172 8.98 -2.70 -3.14
N THR A 173 9.75 -2.87 -4.21
CA THR A 173 11.16 -2.47 -4.27
C THR A 173 11.35 -1.05 -4.78
N MET A 174 10.57 -0.63 -5.78
CA MET A 174 10.70 0.67 -6.45
C MET A 174 9.82 1.77 -5.86
N GLY A 175 8.71 1.45 -5.18
CA GLY A 175 7.92 2.43 -4.41
C GLY A 175 8.75 3.04 -3.29
N ASN A 176 9.34 2.19 -2.43
CA ASN A 176 10.24 2.63 -1.35
C ASN A 176 11.70 2.84 -1.82
N ALA A 177 11.96 3.06 -3.12
CA ALA A 177 13.32 3.15 -3.62
C ALA A 177 14.01 4.47 -3.26
N VAL A 178 13.27 5.57 -3.07
CA VAL A 178 13.88 6.84 -2.63
C VAL A 178 14.41 6.71 -1.21
N GLU A 179 13.61 6.13 -0.33
CA GLU A 179 13.96 5.78 1.05
C GLU A 179 15.18 4.86 1.08
N LEU A 180 15.16 3.78 0.29
CA LEU A 180 16.28 2.84 0.21
C LEU A 180 17.55 3.48 -0.33
N ILE A 181 17.47 4.35 -1.35
CA ILE A 181 18.64 5.06 -1.89
C ILE A 181 19.21 6.02 -0.85
N VAL A 182 18.38 6.88 -0.25
CA VAL A 182 18.81 7.82 0.80
C VAL A 182 19.41 7.06 1.99
N ALA A 183 18.80 5.95 2.41
CA ALA A 183 19.32 5.08 3.46
C ALA A 183 20.67 4.44 3.10
N ILE A 184 20.88 4.01 1.85
CA ILE A 184 22.16 3.46 1.40
C ILE A 184 23.25 4.54 1.39
N ILE A 185 22.96 5.76 0.91
CA ILE A 185 23.94 6.86 0.90
C ILE A 185 24.28 7.31 2.33
N ALA A 186 23.28 7.41 3.21
CA ALA A 186 23.51 7.69 4.64
C ALA A 186 24.33 6.58 5.32
N LEU A 187 24.08 5.31 4.99
CA LEU A 187 24.87 4.17 5.48
C LEU A 187 26.33 4.21 4.98
N THR A 188 26.58 4.56 3.72
CA THR A 188 27.96 4.71 3.21
C THR A 188 28.69 5.89 3.85
N HIS A 189 27.95 6.96 4.20
CA HIS A 189 28.46 8.10 4.98
C HIS A 189 28.52 7.87 6.49
N CYS A 190 28.23 6.65 6.97
CA CYS A 190 28.23 6.31 8.40
C CYS A 190 27.23 7.09 9.27
N GLU A 191 26.21 7.68 8.66
CA GLU A 191 25.10 8.35 9.33
C GLU A 191 24.04 7.34 9.80
N LEU A 192 24.47 6.36 10.63
CA LEU A 192 23.64 5.23 11.06
C LEU A 192 22.33 5.69 11.75
N SER A 193 22.40 6.71 12.59
CA SER A 193 21.24 7.29 13.26
C SER A 193 20.26 7.89 12.24
N ILE A 194 20.75 8.59 11.20
CA ILE A 194 19.88 9.10 10.12
C ILE A 194 19.18 7.95 9.38
N VAL A 195 19.88 6.85 9.11
CA VAL A 195 19.26 5.65 8.49
C VAL A 195 18.16 5.08 9.39
N GLN A 196 18.43 4.95 10.69
CA GLN A 196 17.47 4.41 11.66
C GLN A 196 16.25 5.32 11.83
N SER A 197 16.46 6.60 12.15
CA SER A 197 15.40 7.60 12.36
C SER A 197 14.55 7.80 11.10
N SER A 198 15.14 7.82 9.90
CA SER A 198 14.38 8.01 8.65
C SER A 198 13.51 6.81 8.27
N LEU A 199 13.95 5.58 8.54
CA LEU A 199 13.13 4.39 8.30
C LEU A 199 11.98 4.28 9.31
N ILE A 200 12.19 4.62 10.60
CA ILE A 200 11.09 4.77 11.56
C ILE A 200 10.14 5.90 11.13
N GLY A 201 10.69 7.05 10.75
CA GLY A 201 9.93 8.22 10.32
C GLY A 201 9.05 7.96 9.10
N SER A 202 9.53 7.14 8.16
CA SER A 202 8.76 6.72 6.99
C SER A 202 7.55 5.87 7.40
N ILE A 203 7.70 4.94 8.34
CA ILE A 203 6.58 4.19 8.92
C ILE A 203 5.62 5.14 9.67
N LEU A 204 6.12 6.02 10.54
CA LEU A 204 5.29 6.99 11.28
C LEU A 204 4.51 7.92 10.36
N SER A 205 5.13 8.41 9.29
CA SER A 205 4.49 9.27 8.30
C SER A 205 3.40 8.50 7.56
N ASN A 206 3.67 7.28 7.09
CA ASN A 206 2.69 6.50 6.33
C ASN A 206 1.51 6.05 7.22
N LEU A 207 1.76 5.70 8.48
CA LEU A 207 0.72 5.31 9.44
C LEU A 207 -0.12 6.45 10.00
N LEU A 208 0.48 7.60 10.31
CA LEU A 208 -0.24 8.68 11.00
C LEU A 208 -0.59 9.85 10.08
N LEU A 209 0.37 10.31 9.27
CA LEU A 209 0.14 11.45 8.37
C LEU A 209 -0.69 11.03 7.15
N VAL A 210 -0.29 9.99 6.41
CA VAL A 210 -0.99 9.58 5.17
C VAL A 210 -2.35 9.01 5.46
N LEU A 211 -2.43 8.00 6.32
CA LEU A 211 -3.69 7.38 6.70
C LEU A 211 -4.63 8.42 7.33
N GLY A 212 -4.09 9.31 8.17
CA GLY A 212 -4.81 10.46 8.73
C GLY A 212 -5.38 11.40 7.66
N MET A 213 -4.58 11.80 6.68
CA MET A 213 -5.06 12.61 5.54
C MET A 213 -6.07 11.86 4.66
N CYS A 214 -5.91 10.54 4.45
CA CYS A 214 -6.86 9.72 3.70
C CYS A 214 -8.23 9.70 4.39
N PHE A 215 -8.27 9.41 5.69
CA PHE A 215 -9.49 9.41 6.50
C PHE A 215 -10.10 10.81 6.63
N PHE A 216 -9.27 11.85 6.80
CA PHE A 216 -9.72 13.24 6.92
C PHE A 216 -10.33 13.75 5.60
N CYS A 217 -9.57 13.71 4.50
CA CYS A 217 -10.02 14.25 3.21
C CYS A 217 -11.17 13.44 2.59
N GLY A 218 -11.15 12.10 2.74
CA GLY A 218 -12.27 11.27 2.32
C GLY A 218 -13.50 11.46 3.23
N GLY A 219 -13.29 11.52 4.55
CA GLY A 219 -14.32 11.78 5.56
C GLY A 219 -14.97 13.18 5.50
N ILE A 220 -14.42 14.14 4.74
CA ILE A 220 -15.12 15.40 4.41
C ILE A 220 -16.31 15.15 3.47
N LYS A 221 -16.23 14.12 2.62
CA LYS A 221 -17.25 13.77 1.62
C LYS A 221 -18.20 12.67 2.10
N TYR A 222 -17.72 11.78 2.95
CA TYR A 222 -18.43 10.62 3.47
C TYR A 222 -18.51 10.69 4.99
N SER A 223 -19.69 10.46 5.58
CA SER A 223 -19.83 10.42 7.04
C SER A 223 -19.15 9.18 7.64
N GLU A 224 -19.15 8.08 6.90
CA GLU A 224 -18.36 6.88 7.16
C GLU A 224 -17.82 6.36 5.82
N GLN A 225 -16.55 5.99 5.73
CA GLN A 225 -15.99 5.25 4.59
C GLN A 225 -15.65 3.82 5.00
N GLY A 226 -16.16 2.85 4.25
CA GLY A 226 -15.86 1.45 4.51
C GLY A 226 -14.65 0.93 3.73
N PHE A 227 -14.02 -0.12 4.25
CA PHE A 227 -12.90 -0.82 3.61
C PHE A 227 -12.90 -2.31 3.97
N ALA A 228 -11.99 -3.08 3.37
CA ALA A 228 -11.84 -4.51 3.62
C ALA A 228 -11.21 -4.79 5.00
N ALA A 229 -12.03 -4.97 6.02
CA ALA A 229 -11.60 -5.20 7.40
C ALA A 229 -10.63 -6.39 7.55
N GLY A 230 -10.89 -7.50 6.84
CA GLY A 230 -10.02 -8.69 6.89
C GLY A 230 -8.60 -8.43 6.41
N ALA A 231 -8.44 -7.73 5.29
CA ALA A 231 -7.14 -7.37 4.73
C ALA A 231 -6.40 -6.36 5.63
N ALA A 232 -7.13 -5.37 6.16
CA ALA A 232 -6.59 -4.42 7.13
C ALA A 232 -6.09 -5.13 8.40
N GLN A 233 -6.85 -6.08 8.94
CA GLN A 233 -6.49 -6.81 10.15
C GLN A 233 -5.23 -7.68 9.97
N LEU A 234 -5.07 -8.37 8.83
CA LEU A 234 -3.84 -9.13 8.54
C LEU A 234 -2.63 -8.20 8.41
N ASN A 235 -2.79 -7.09 7.69
CA ASN A 235 -1.74 -6.10 7.51
C ASN A 235 -1.32 -5.48 8.86
N SER A 236 -2.27 -5.06 9.71
CA SER A 236 -2.01 -4.58 11.08
C SER A 236 -1.33 -5.62 11.97
N SER A 237 -1.71 -6.90 11.84
CA SER A 237 -1.10 -7.99 12.61
C SER A 237 0.36 -8.23 12.20
N LEU A 238 0.66 -8.22 10.89
CA LEU A 238 2.02 -8.34 10.36
C LEU A 238 2.89 -7.16 10.81
N LEU A 239 2.37 -5.94 10.73
CA LEU A 239 3.06 -4.73 11.15
C LEU A 239 3.37 -4.75 12.66
N MET A 240 2.41 -5.17 13.50
CA MET A 240 2.60 -5.33 14.94
C MET A 240 3.71 -6.34 15.29
N ILE A 241 3.72 -7.50 14.63
CA ILE A 241 4.76 -8.52 14.82
C ILE A 241 6.13 -7.98 14.38
N SER A 242 6.18 -7.27 13.26
CA SER A 242 7.43 -6.77 12.66
C SER A 242 8.08 -5.68 13.50
N VAL A 243 7.30 -4.67 13.88
CA VAL A 243 7.73 -3.61 14.80
C VAL A 243 8.05 -4.21 16.17
N GLY A 244 7.23 -5.12 16.69
CA GLY A 244 7.53 -5.85 17.92
C GLY A 244 8.90 -6.56 17.90
N ALA A 245 9.24 -7.22 16.79
CA ALA A 245 10.55 -7.86 16.61
C ALA A 245 11.72 -6.87 16.55
N MET A 246 11.53 -5.69 15.95
CA MET A 246 12.55 -4.61 15.92
C MET A 246 12.83 -4.00 17.28
N LEU A 247 11.84 -4.02 18.18
CA LEU A 247 11.97 -3.46 19.53
C LEU A 247 12.75 -4.38 20.48
N LEU A 248 12.88 -5.68 20.16
CA LEU A 248 13.54 -6.65 21.04
C LEU A 248 15.01 -6.29 21.34
N PRO A 249 15.87 -5.89 20.37
CA PRO A 249 17.24 -5.47 20.67
C PRO A 249 17.32 -4.22 21.55
N ALA A 250 16.44 -3.23 21.33
CA ALA A 250 16.39 -2.01 22.15
C ALA A 250 15.93 -2.30 23.59
N GLY A 251 14.91 -3.14 23.77
CA GLY A 251 14.47 -3.61 25.09
C GLY A 251 15.55 -4.42 25.80
N PHE A 252 16.23 -5.32 25.09
CA PHE A 252 17.33 -6.14 25.62
C PHE A 252 18.54 -5.29 26.05
N HIS A 253 18.95 -4.31 25.24
CA HIS A 253 20.01 -3.37 25.57
C HIS A 253 19.65 -2.53 26.82
N THR A 254 18.44 -1.98 26.86
CA THR A 254 17.93 -1.19 27.99
C THR A 254 17.91 -2.01 29.29
N MET A 255 17.39 -3.23 29.25
CA MET A 255 17.36 -4.14 30.41
C MET A 255 18.77 -4.55 30.87
N SER A 256 19.69 -4.78 29.93
CA SER A 256 21.10 -5.10 30.23
C SER A 256 21.83 -3.93 30.91
N LYS A 257 21.49 -2.69 30.55
CA LYS A 257 22.00 -1.47 31.20
C LYS A 257 21.44 -1.32 32.62
N MET A 258 20.13 -1.53 32.80
CA MET A 258 19.47 -1.44 34.12
C MET A 258 19.93 -2.52 35.11
N THR A 259 20.24 -3.72 34.63
CA THR A 259 20.72 -4.85 35.46
C THR A 259 22.21 -4.80 35.78
N GLY A 260 22.95 -3.78 35.31
CA GLY A 260 24.38 -3.62 35.59
C GLY A 260 25.30 -4.60 34.87
N VAL A 261 24.78 -5.40 33.91
CA VAL A 261 25.56 -6.37 33.12
C VAL A 261 26.68 -5.68 32.32
N LEU A 262 26.50 -4.40 32.00
CA LEU A 262 27.43 -3.56 31.23
C LEU A 262 28.47 -2.81 32.09
N ALA A 263 28.71 -3.22 33.34
CA ALA A 263 29.60 -2.52 34.27
C ALA A 263 31.10 -2.54 33.91
N THR A 264 31.52 -3.24 32.84
CA THR A 264 32.92 -3.26 32.38
C THR A 264 33.01 -3.01 30.87
N PRO A 265 34.10 -2.42 30.35
CA PRO A 265 34.28 -2.20 28.91
C PRO A 265 34.17 -3.48 28.09
N ALA A 266 34.79 -4.58 28.55
CA ALA A 266 34.72 -5.88 27.88
C ALA A 266 33.28 -6.44 27.81
N ALA A 267 32.42 -6.14 28.80
CA ALA A 267 31.01 -6.51 28.73
C ALA A 267 30.20 -5.62 27.77
N ALA A 268 30.57 -4.34 27.62
CA ALA A 268 29.99 -3.44 26.62
C ALA A 268 30.34 -3.89 25.19
N ASP A 269 31.60 -4.22 24.93
CA ASP A 269 32.05 -4.72 23.61
C ASP A 269 31.37 -6.06 23.26
N ALA A 270 31.29 -6.98 24.22
CA ALA A 270 30.57 -8.25 24.07
C ALA A 270 29.08 -8.03 23.80
N MET A 271 28.46 -7.04 24.44
CA MET A 271 27.07 -6.66 24.21
C MET A 271 26.84 -6.08 22.80
N GLN A 272 27.71 -5.19 22.32
CA GLN A 272 27.61 -4.65 20.96
C GLN A 272 27.69 -5.76 19.91
N ALA A 273 28.67 -6.66 20.04
CA ALA A 273 28.81 -7.82 19.16
C ALA A 273 27.60 -8.77 19.23
N LEU A 274 26.92 -8.85 20.38
CA LEU A 274 25.69 -9.62 20.55
C LEU A 274 24.48 -8.92 19.90
N ILE A 275 24.32 -7.61 20.07
CA ILE A 275 23.27 -6.79 19.45
C ILE A 275 23.36 -6.81 17.93
N LEU A 276 24.58 -6.74 17.36
CA LEU A 276 24.79 -6.85 15.92
C LEU A 276 24.39 -8.23 15.40
N LYS A 277 24.77 -9.32 16.09
CA LYS A 277 24.35 -10.70 15.76
C LYS A 277 22.84 -10.89 15.86
N PHE A 278 22.19 -10.33 16.89
CA PHE A 278 20.74 -10.33 17.03
C PHE A 278 20.07 -9.55 15.89
N SER A 279 20.61 -8.39 15.52
CA SER A 279 20.10 -7.57 14.42
C SER A 279 20.16 -8.32 13.08
N HIS A 280 21.29 -8.97 12.77
CA HIS A 280 21.42 -9.81 11.57
C HIS A 280 20.44 -11.00 11.58
N GLY A 281 20.29 -11.68 12.72
CA GLY A 281 19.38 -12.80 12.87
C GLY A 281 17.91 -12.40 12.66
N ILE A 282 17.47 -11.31 13.30
CA ILE A 282 16.11 -10.78 13.17
C ILE A 282 15.87 -10.27 11.74
N ALA A 283 16.83 -9.59 11.11
CA ALA A 283 16.72 -9.14 9.72
C ALA A 283 16.47 -10.31 8.75
N LEU A 284 17.23 -11.41 8.86
CA LEU A 284 17.01 -12.59 8.02
C LEU A 284 15.65 -13.25 8.26
N VAL A 285 15.16 -13.27 9.51
CA VAL A 285 13.82 -13.77 9.85
C VAL A 285 12.72 -12.87 9.27
N LEU A 286 12.84 -11.54 9.39
CA LEU A 286 11.88 -10.59 8.83
C LEU A 286 11.81 -10.69 7.30
N LEU A 287 12.95 -10.79 6.60
CA LEU A 287 12.97 -11.03 5.14
C LEU A 287 12.31 -12.36 4.76
N ALA A 288 12.49 -13.41 5.56
CA ALA A 288 11.82 -14.70 5.30
C ALA A 288 10.30 -14.61 5.49
N ILE A 289 9.83 -13.94 6.55
CA ILE A 289 8.39 -13.71 6.76
C ILE A 289 7.83 -12.79 5.66
N TYR A 290 8.59 -11.79 5.19
CA TYR A 290 8.21 -10.96 4.05
C TYR A 290 8.07 -11.77 2.76
N GLY A 291 8.98 -12.70 2.50
CA GLY A 291 8.85 -13.66 1.38
C GLY A 291 7.58 -14.51 1.49
N CYS A 292 7.24 -14.98 2.68
CA CYS A 292 5.96 -15.66 2.93
C CYS A 292 4.74 -14.76 2.72
N TYR A 293 4.80 -13.48 3.12
CA TYR A 293 3.77 -12.49 2.89
C TYR A 293 3.55 -12.21 1.39
N LEU A 294 4.62 -12.05 0.61
CA LEU A 294 4.54 -11.91 -0.85
C LEU A 294 3.90 -13.15 -1.52
N LEU A 295 4.23 -14.36 -1.05
CA LEU A 295 3.59 -15.59 -1.52
C LEU A 295 2.11 -15.67 -1.12
N PHE A 296 1.75 -15.15 0.06
CA PHE A 296 0.37 -15.05 0.53
C PHE A 296 -0.44 -14.09 -0.36
N GLN A 297 0.01 -12.83 -0.44
CA GLN A 297 -0.63 -11.75 -1.19
C GLN A 297 -0.73 -12.03 -2.69
N PHE A 298 0.36 -12.49 -3.32
CA PHE A 298 0.44 -12.64 -4.78
C PHE A 298 0.32 -14.07 -5.31
N SER A 299 0.05 -15.07 -4.46
CA SER A 299 -0.20 -16.44 -4.93
C SER A 299 -1.38 -17.13 -4.26
N THR A 300 -1.41 -17.24 -2.92
CA THR A 300 -2.40 -18.12 -2.26
C THR A 300 -3.70 -17.43 -1.87
N HIS A 301 -3.68 -16.13 -1.54
CA HIS A 301 -4.82 -15.37 -1.02
C HIS A 301 -5.09 -14.08 -1.80
N LYS A 302 -4.83 -14.09 -3.12
CA LYS A 302 -5.02 -12.95 -4.03
C LYS A 302 -6.38 -12.26 -3.89
N THR A 303 -7.45 -13.04 -3.72
CA THR A 303 -8.84 -12.56 -3.64
C THR A 303 -9.14 -11.71 -2.42
N MET A 304 -8.30 -11.79 -1.39
CA MET A 304 -8.40 -10.98 -0.17
C MET A 304 -7.85 -9.55 -0.34
N TYR A 305 -7.13 -9.30 -1.44
CA TYR A 305 -6.48 -8.03 -1.77
C TYR A 305 -7.04 -7.42 -3.07
N GLN A 306 -8.29 -7.73 -3.42
CA GLN A 306 -8.96 -7.18 -4.61
C GLN A 306 -10.00 -6.12 -4.20
N ASP A 307 -10.16 -5.07 -5.00
CA ASP A 307 -11.08 -3.94 -4.75
C ASP A 307 -12.57 -4.37 -4.66
N ASP A 308 -12.92 -5.57 -5.12
CA ASP A 308 -14.29 -6.12 -5.12
C ASP A 308 -14.49 -7.21 -4.04
N SER A 309 -13.64 -7.26 -3.00
CA SER A 309 -13.80 -8.24 -1.91
C SER A 309 -15.16 -8.07 -1.19
N PRO A 310 -15.91 -9.16 -0.91
CA PRO A 310 -17.22 -9.09 -0.26
C PRO A 310 -17.18 -8.59 1.19
N ASP A 311 -15.98 -8.51 1.78
CA ASP A 311 -15.73 -8.03 3.15
C ASP A 311 -15.59 -6.50 3.25
N ILE A 312 -15.80 -5.76 2.16
CA ILE A 312 -15.73 -4.29 2.14
C ILE A 312 -17.01 -3.70 2.73
N ALA A 313 -16.86 -2.94 3.83
CA ALA A 313 -17.98 -2.20 4.41
C ALA A 313 -18.50 -1.12 3.45
N THR A 314 -19.80 -0.83 3.48
CA THR A 314 -20.42 0.18 2.62
C THR A 314 -20.19 1.59 3.17
N SER A 315 -19.59 2.47 2.35
CA SER A 315 -19.47 3.91 2.66
C SER A 315 -20.84 4.60 2.71
N THR A 316 -20.99 5.52 3.67
CA THR A 316 -22.18 6.36 3.84
C THR A 316 -21.83 7.81 3.50
N GLN A 317 -22.55 8.41 2.55
CA GLN A 317 -22.42 9.84 2.25
C GLN A 317 -23.24 10.68 3.23
N TYR A 318 -22.79 11.91 3.50
CA TYR A 318 -23.61 12.87 4.22
C TYR A 318 -24.95 13.07 3.52
N ASN A 319 -26.04 13.04 4.28
CA ASN A 319 -27.36 13.43 3.80
C ASN A 319 -27.31 14.87 3.27
N ARG A 320 -27.17 15.00 1.95
CA ARG A 320 -27.35 16.27 1.25
C ARG A 320 -28.76 16.71 1.55
N ARG A 321 -28.92 17.74 2.41
CA ARG A 321 -30.21 18.42 2.59
C ARG A 321 -30.69 18.78 1.19
N THR A 322 -31.73 18.09 0.72
CA THR A 322 -32.48 18.55 -0.45
C THR A 322 -32.87 19.99 -0.13
N PRO A 323 -32.62 20.96 -1.04
CA PRO A 323 -33.37 22.21 -0.97
C PRO A 323 -34.83 21.82 -0.85
N VAL A 324 -35.58 22.43 0.07
CA VAL A 324 -37.00 22.09 0.26
C VAL A 324 -37.70 22.35 -1.06
N GLU A 325 -37.90 21.28 -1.83
CA GLU A 325 -38.69 21.31 -3.04
C GLU A 325 -40.09 21.67 -2.56
N ASN A 326 -40.62 22.79 -3.07
CA ASN A 326 -41.82 23.41 -2.53
C ASN A 326 -42.92 22.37 -2.44
N ILE A 327 -43.20 21.91 -1.22
CA ILE A 327 -44.36 21.08 -0.93
C ILE A 327 -45.56 22.00 -1.21
N ASN A 328 -46.13 21.85 -2.41
CA ASN A 328 -47.39 22.47 -2.77
C ASN A 328 -48.44 21.85 -1.86
N LEU A 329 -48.65 22.50 -0.72
CA LEU A 329 -49.56 22.10 0.34
C LEU A 329 -51.00 22.45 -0.09
N VAL A 330 -51.44 21.77 -1.16
CA VAL A 330 -52.74 21.97 -1.82
C VAL A 330 -53.40 20.60 -1.93
N GLN A 331 -54.58 20.48 -1.31
CA GLN A 331 -55.31 19.22 -1.05
C GLN A 331 -54.55 18.35 -0.03
N ILE A 332 -55.04 18.18 1.20
CA ILE A 332 -56.43 17.84 1.53
C ILE A 332 -57.05 18.86 2.51
N ILE A 333 -58.04 19.62 2.04
CA ILE A 333 -59.08 20.22 2.88
C ILE A 333 -60.39 19.65 2.37
N ASP A 334 -60.97 18.71 3.11
CA ASP A 334 -62.34 18.25 2.88
C ASP A 334 -63.30 19.26 3.52
N PRO A 335 -64.20 19.93 2.76
CA PRO A 335 -65.12 20.92 3.32
C PRO A 335 -66.28 20.31 4.15
N SER A 336 -66.36 18.98 4.29
CA SER A 336 -67.53 18.28 4.85
C SER A 336 -67.35 17.71 6.27
N ALA A 337 -66.18 17.87 6.90
CA ALA A 337 -65.93 17.38 8.26
C ALA A 337 -66.46 18.35 9.34
N SER A 338 -67.49 17.93 10.08
CA SER A 338 -68.02 18.63 11.25
C SER A 338 -67.00 18.70 12.41
N PRO A 339 -67.03 19.75 13.26
CA PRO A 339 -65.97 19.98 14.24
C PRO A 339 -66.22 19.35 15.63
N VAL A 340 -65.13 18.85 16.22
CA VAL A 340 -64.88 18.56 17.66
C VAL A 340 -65.60 17.38 18.32
N GLU A 341 -64.78 16.42 18.79
CA GLU A 341 -64.83 15.95 20.19
C GLU A 341 -63.39 15.68 20.70
N GLU A 342 -63.15 15.88 22.00
CA GLU A 342 -61.83 15.80 22.65
C GLU A 342 -61.47 14.36 23.09
N PRO A 343 -60.18 14.06 23.40
CA PRO A 343 -59.71 12.68 23.52
C PRO A 343 -60.04 12.02 24.86
N GLN A 344 -60.40 10.73 24.84
CA GLN A 344 -60.47 9.89 26.05
C GLN A 344 -59.69 8.57 25.91
N SER A 345 -58.68 8.47 26.78
CA SER A 345 -58.13 7.27 27.45
C SER A 345 -57.95 5.92 26.71
N ILE A 346 -56.67 5.56 26.53
CA ILE A 346 -55.97 4.33 27.01
C ILE A 346 -56.69 2.98 26.82
N GLU A 347 -56.05 2.05 26.10
CA GLU A 347 -55.52 0.79 26.67
C GLU A 347 -54.49 0.13 25.74
N GLU A 348 -53.42 -0.42 26.34
CA GLU A 348 -52.47 -1.33 25.67
C GLU A 348 -52.98 -2.76 25.89
N ASP A 349 -53.09 -3.58 24.84
CA ASP A 349 -52.84 -5.03 24.89
C ASP A 349 -52.86 -5.68 23.49
N ASP A 350 -51.65 -5.92 22.97
CA ASP A 350 -51.17 -7.17 22.36
C ASP A 350 -51.85 -7.85 21.13
N ILE A 351 -51.11 -8.83 20.56
CA ILE A 351 -51.55 -9.89 19.60
C ILE A 351 -51.61 -9.57 18.08
N SER A 352 -50.41 -9.62 17.49
CA SER A 352 -50.03 -10.45 16.32
C SER A 352 -50.64 -10.29 14.90
N ALA A 353 -49.72 -10.36 13.93
CA ALA A 353 -49.85 -11.07 12.64
C ALA A 353 -50.98 -10.71 11.66
N VAL A 354 -50.66 -9.91 10.65
CA VAL A 354 -51.20 -10.10 9.28
C VAL A 354 -50.05 -10.09 8.27
N SER A 355 -49.97 -11.16 7.49
CA SER A 355 -49.11 -11.24 6.31
C SER A 355 -49.99 -11.26 5.05
N HIS A 356 -49.40 -10.83 3.92
CA HIS A 356 -49.86 -10.99 2.54
C HIS A 356 -51.04 -10.16 1.97
N HIS A 357 -50.70 -9.43 0.89
CA HIS A 357 -51.56 -8.96 -0.23
C HIS A 357 -52.63 -7.89 0.11
N THR A 358 -52.98 -6.91 -0.75
CA THR A 358 -52.80 -6.68 -2.21
C THR A 358 -52.44 -5.18 -2.41
N HIS A 359 -52.27 -4.53 -3.58
CA HIS A 359 -52.54 -4.86 -5.00
C HIS A 359 -51.50 -4.22 -5.94
N ASN A 360 -51.60 -4.47 -7.25
CA ASN A 360 -50.85 -3.77 -8.30
C ASN A 360 -51.39 -2.35 -8.57
N ASN A 361 -50.56 -1.46 -9.07
CA ASN A 361 -51.00 -0.36 -9.94
C ASN A 361 -50.06 -0.21 -11.13
N LEU A 362 -50.63 -0.32 -12.33
CA LEU A 362 -49.98 -0.03 -13.60
C LEU A 362 -50.07 1.48 -13.86
N ILE A 363 -48.95 2.12 -14.19
CA ILE A 363 -48.95 3.41 -14.88
C ILE A 363 -48.01 3.29 -16.07
N ASP A 364 -48.56 3.45 -17.27
CA ASP A 364 -47.81 3.53 -18.52
C ASP A 364 -46.85 4.71 -18.48
N HIS A 365 -45.57 4.45 -18.74
CA HIS A 365 -44.71 5.46 -19.36
C HIS A 365 -44.08 4.91 -20.63
N ASN A 366 -44.53 5.51 -21.73
CA ASN A 366 -44.12 5.25 -23.09
C ASN A 366 -42.67 5.75 -23.30
N ILE A 367 -41.69 4.92 -22.94
CA ILE A 367 -40.27 5.20 -23.15
C ILE A 367 -39.90 4.76 -24.57
N SER A 368 -39.63 5.74 -25.43
CA SER A 368 -39.01 5.48 -26.74
C SER A 368 -37.74 4.65 -26.55
N PRO A 369 -37.43 3.66 -27.41
CA PRO A 369 -36.21 2.89 -27.27
C PRO A 369 -35.02 3.83 -27.43
N VAL A 370 -34.41 4.19 -26.30
CA VAL A 370 -33.09 4.81 -26.28
C VAL A 370 -32.19 3.80 -26.97
N ASN A 371 -31.63 4.22 -28.10
CA ASN A 371 -30.71 3.40 -28.87
C ASN A 371 -29.47 3.17 -27.99
N GLU A 372 -29.48 2.07 -27.23
CA GLU A 372 -28.33 1.59 -26.47
C GLU A 372 -27.18 1.49 -27.46
N ARG A 373 -26.22 2.42 -27.32
CA ARG A 373 -24.94 2.24 -28.00
C ARG A 373 -24.40 0.93 -27.48
N GLN A 374 -24.23 -0.04 -28.37
CA GLN A 374 -23.50 -1.26 -28.06
C GLN A 374 -22.23 -0.87 -27.29
N PRO A 375 -21.91 -1.52 -26.16
CA PRO A 375 -20.63 -1.31 -25.53
C PRO A 375 -19.56 -1.63 -26.58
N THR A 376 -18.79 -0.64 -26.99
CA THR A 376 -17.58 -0.87 -27.77
C THR A 376 -16.67 -1.79 -26.95
N GLU A 377 -16.11 -2.83 -27.56
CA GLU A 377 -15.29 -3.88 -26.90
C GLU A 377 -13.93 -3.39 -26.35
N ASP A 378 -13.81 -2.11 -26.00
CA ASP A 378 -12.59 -1.43 -25.55
C ASP A 378 -12.56 -1.17 -24.02
N THR A 379 -13.56 -1.63 -23.26
CA THR A 379 -13.78 -1.16 -21.86
C THR A 379 -12.74 -1.64 -20.83
N ASP A 380 -11.96 -2.70 -21.11
CA ASP A 380 -11.08 -3.37 -20.13
C ASP A 380 -9.57 -3.24 -20.42
N ARG A 381 -9.15 -2.33 -21.32
CA ARG A 381 -7.72 -2.09 -21.61
C ARG A 381 -7.19 -0.87 -20.87
N GLU A 382 -6.32 -1.10 -19.88
CA GLU A 382 -5.59 0.01 -19.25
C GLU A 382 -4.62 0.66 -20.27
N PRO A 383 -4.73 1.98 -20.50
CA PRO A 383 -3.89 2.67 -21.48
C PRO A 383 -2.51 2.94 -20.89
N VAL A 384 -1.51 2.19 -21.37
CA VAL A 384 -0.09 2.42 -21.07
C VAL A 384 0.38 3.75 -21.66
N GLN A 385 0.92 4.62 -20.81
CA GLN A 385 1.28 6.00 -21.15
C GLN A 385 2.73 6.15 -21.63
N LEU A 386 3.57 5.13 -21.42
CA LEU A 386 4.97 5.11 -21.84
C LEU A 386 5.27 3.96 -22.80
N ASN A 387 6.25 4.18 -23.67
CA ASN A 387 6.91 3.11 -24.41
C ASN A 387 7.75 2.25 -23.44
N GLY A 388 7.81 0.93 -23.66
CA GLY A 388 8.56 0.00 -22.79
C GLY A 388 10.02 0.40 -22.57
N TRP A 389 10.73 0.85 -23.62
CA TRP A 389 12.12 1.28 -23.50
C TRP A 389 12.28 2.65 -22.82
N VAL A 390 11.32 3.56 -23.02
CA VAL A 390 11.32 4.89 -22.36
C VAL A 390 11.03 4.73 -20.88
N CYS A 391 10.10 3.85 -20.49
CA CYS A 391 9.81 3.51 -19.11
C CYS A 391 11.04 2.94 -18.38
N LEU A 392 11.74 1.96 -18.97
CA LEU A 392 12.96 1.41 -18.38
C LEU A 392 14.10 2.45 -18.31
N GLY A 393 14.27 3.24 -19.37
CA GLY A 393 15.25 4.33 -19.40
C GLY A 393 14.97 5.40 -18.35
N LEU A 394 13.70 5.78 -18.17
CA LEU A 394 13.25 6.71 -17.14
C LEU A 394 13.55 6.19 -15.74
N LEU A 395 13.22 4.92 -15.45
CA LEU A 395 13.51 4.30 -14.16
C LEU A 395 15.00 4.42 -13.83
N VAL A 396 15.89 4.04 -14.76
CA VAL A 396 17.35 4.12 -14.57
C VAL A 396 17.83 5.56 -14.39
N VAL A 397 17.39 6.49 -15.25
CA VAL A 397 17.81 7.91 -15.18
C VAL A 397 17.36 8.54 -13.86
N VAL A 398 16.11 8.33 -13.45
CA VAL A 398 15.57 8.87 -12.21
C VAL A 398 16.27 8.26 -11.01
N THR A 399 16.50 6.94 -10.96
CA THR A 399 17.27 6.29 -9.89
C THR A 399 18.68 6.89 -9.75
N VAL A 400 19.39 7.12 -10.86
CA VAL A 400 20.72 7.74 -10.84
C VAL A 400 20.66 9.20 -10.39
N CYS A 401 19.66 9.96 -10.84
CA CYS A 401 19.45 11.34 -10.39
C CYS A 401 19.10 11.43 -8.90
N VAL A 402 18.27 10.53 -8.36
CA VAL A 402 17.98 10.45 -6.93
C VAL A 402 19.26 10.18 -6.17
N ALA A 403 20.01 9.12 -6.51
CA ALA A 403 21.27 8.79 -5.84
C ALA A 403 22.26 9.96 -5.85
N PHE A 404 22.45 10.61 -7.00
CA PHE A 404 23.35 11.76 -7.14
C PHE A 404 22.92 13.00 -6.34
N VAL A 405 21.61 13.27 -6.23
CA VAL A 405 21.10 14.37 -5.39
C VAL A 405 21.12 13.99 -3.90
N SER A 406 20.93 12.72 -3.56
CA SER A 406 21.04 12.19 -2.19
C SER A 406 22.45 12.35 -1.61
N GLU A 407 23.51 12.29 -2.42
CA GLU A 407 24.88 12.63 -1.98
C GLU A 407 24.94 14.04 -1.37
N PHE A 408 24.37 15.04 -2.05
CA PHE A 408 24.33 16.42 -1.57
C PHE A 408 23.38 16.59 -0.37
N LEU A 409 22.25 15.88 -0.36
CA LEU A 409 21.31 15.89 0.76
C LEU A 409 21.96 15.35 2.03
N VAL A 410 22.51 14.14 1.98
CA VAL A 410 23.13 13.46 3.14
C VAL A 410 24.39 14.20 3.57
N GLY A 411 25.26 14.60 2.63
CA GLY A 411 26.49 15.33 2.94
C GLY A 411 26.28 16.65 3.67
N SER A 412 25.14 17.32 3.46
CA SER A 412 24.81 18.59 4.11
C SER A 412 24.07 18.46 5.45
N ILE A 413 23.67 17.25 5.88
CA ILE A 413 22.97 17.04 7.18
C ILE A 413 23.79 17.57 8.35
N ASN A 414 25.09 17.25 8.41
CA ASN A 414 25.95 17.68 9.51
C ASN A 414 26.00 19.21 9.65
N GLY A 415 26.10 19.94 8.53
CA GLY A 415 26.10 21.40 8.52
C GLY A 415 24.73 22.02 8.81
N LEU A 416 23.63 21.38 8.40
CA LEU A 416 22.26 21.76 8.79
C LEU A 416 22.09 21.69 10.32
N THR A 417 22.52 20.58 10.94
CA THR A 417 22.39 20.35 12.38
C THR A 417 23.43 21.10 13.23
N ALA A 418 24.53 21.58 12.64
CA ALA A 418 25.63 22.24 13.36
C ALA A 418 25.22 23.50 14.16
N SER A 419 24.11 24.14 13.79
CA SER A 419 23.54 25.28 14.51
C SER A 419 22.85 24.91 15.84
N GLY A 420 22.57 23.64 16.08
CA GLY A 420 21.75 23.17 17.20
C GLY A 420 20.25 23.48 17.09
N ALA A 421 19.80 24.13 16.00
CA ALA A 421 18.40 24.47 15.78
C ALA A 421 17.53 23.27 15.33
N LEU A 422 18.17 22.22 14.79
CA LEU A 422 17.56 20.96 14.39
C LEU A 422 18.47 19.81 14.83
N SER A 423 17.90 18.76 15.43
CA SER A 423 18.61 17.52 15.74
C SER A 423 18.71 16.62 14.50
N LYS A 424 19.68 15.69 14.49
CA LYS A 424 19.82 14.69 13.42
C LYS A 424 18.57 13.80 13.35
N GLU A 425 18.03 13.50 14.52
CA GLU A 425 16.84 12.70 14.75
C GLU A 425 15.61 13.38 14.16
N PHE A 426 15.41 14.69 14.36
CA PHE A 426 14.33 15.42 13.70
C PHE A 426 14.45 15.43 12.16
N VAL A 427 15.66 15.65 11.64
CA VAL A 427 15.93 15.59 10.19
C VAL A 427 15.60 14.18 9.65
N GLY A 428 16.04 13.15 10.34
CA GLY A 428 15.75 11.75 10.03
C GLY A 428 14.26 11.45 10.09
N ILE A 429 13.61 11.61 11.24
CA ILE A 429 12.27 11.07 11.52
C ILE A 429 11.12 11.92 10.98
N VAL A 430 11.32 13.22 10.72
CA VAL A 430 10.29 14.11 10.19
C VAL A 430 10.59 14.54 8.77
N LEU A 431 11.79 15.08 8.49
CA LEU A 431 12.06 15.74 7.21
C LEU A 431 12.26 14.75 6.05
N LEU A 432 13.16 13.77 6.18
CA LEU A 432 13.46 12.83 5.09
C LEU A 432 12.24 12.00 4.60
N PRO A 433 11.38 11.45 5.47
CA PRO A 433 10.17 10.73 5.10
C PRO A 433 9.20 11.49 4.19
N ILE A 434 9.09 12.80 4.38
CA ILE A 434 8.19 13.64 3.58
C ILE A 434 8.67 13.68 2.13
N VAL A 435 9.98 13.69 1.89
CA VAL A 435 10.56 13.85 0.54
C VAL A 435 10.25 12.68 -0.36
N GLY A 436 10.56 11.46 0.09
CA GLY A 436 10.41 10.26 -0.75
C GLY A 436 8.95 9.87 -0.93
N ASN A 437 8.17 9.92 0.16
CA ASN A 437 6.78 9.47 0.12
C ASN A 437 5.76 10.54 -0.36
N ALA A 438 6.07 11.85 -0.43
CA ALA A 438 5.07 12.90 -0.76
C ALA A 438 4.27 12.65 -2.05
N ALA A 439 4.91 12.06 -3.05
CA ALA A 439 4.29 11.67 -4.32
C ALA A 439 3.22 10.57 -4.17
N GLU A 440 3.48 9.61 -3.28
CA GLU A 440 2.56 8.52 -2.93
C GLU A 440 1.45 9.02 -2.02
N HIS A 441 1.78 9.87 -1.04
CA HIS A 441 0.84 10.51 -0.11
C HIS A 441 -0.28 11.22 -0.88
N ALA A 442 0.09 12.07 -1.83
CA ALA A 442 -0.86 12.81 -2.66
C ALA A 442 -1.75 11.88 -3.51
N THR A 443 -1.19 10.76 -3.97
CA THR A 443 -1.94 9.73 -4.72
C THR A 443 -2.94 9.02 -3.81
N ALA A 444 -2.51 8.54 -2.64
CA ALA A 444 -3.36 7.85 -1.67
C ALA A 444 -4.54 8.72 -1.22
N VAL A 445 -4.30 9.99 -0.87
CA VAL A 445 -5.37 10.94 -0.49
C VAL A 445 -6.35 11.17 -1.64
N THR A 446 -5.86 11.31 -2.87
CA THR A 446 -6.69 11.48 -4.08
C THR A 446 -7.56 10.25 -4.37
N VAL A 447 -7.07 9.05 -4.06
CA VAL A 447 -7.80 7.78 -4.20
C VAL A 447 -8.84 7.64 -3.08
N SER A 448 -8.54 8.06 -1.85
CA SER A 448 -9.49 8.02 -0.72
C SER A 448 -10.74 8.86 -0.97
N VAL A 449 -10.58 10.08 -1.50
CA VAL A 449 -11.69 10.99 -1.87
C VAL A 449 -12.61 10.41 -2.97
N LYS A 450 -12.13 9.41 -3.71
CA LYS A 450 -12.89 8.65 -4.73
C LYS A 450 -13.57 7.39 -4.16
N ASP A 451 -13.69 7.27 -2.84
CA ASP A 451 -14.26 6.10 -2.13
C ASP A 451 -13.43 4.81 -2.21
N LYS A 452 -12.19 4.89 -2.70
CA LYS A 452 -11.28 3.74 -2.82
C LYS A 452 -10.38 3.65 -1.60
N LEU A 453 -10.98 3.58 -0.41
CA LEU A 453 -10.24 3.63 0.84
C LEU A 453 -9.36 2.38 1.03
N THR A 454 -9.85 1.17 0.71
CA THR A 454 -9.05 -0.08 0.74
C THR A 454 -7.73 0.05 -0.05
N LEU A 455 -7.78 0.63 -1.25
CA LEU A 455 -6.60 0.87 -2.08
C LEU A 455 -5.65 1.92 -1.45
N SER A 456 -6.22 3.00 -0.90
CA SER A 456 -5.47 4.07 -0.23
C SER A 456 -4.74 3.57 1.03
N MET A 457 -5.40 2.71 1.81
CA MET A 457 -4.81 2.02 2.96
C MET A 457 -3.76 1.00 2.53
N SER A 458 -3.95 0.33 1.39
CA SER A 458 -2.97 -0.61 0.84
C SER A 458 -1.68 0.10 0.40
N VAL A 459 -1.76 1.36 -0.04
CA VAL A 459 -0.56 2.20 -0.24
C VAL A 459 0.11 2.51 1.12
N ALA A 460 -0.60 3.14 2.05
CA ALA A 460 -0.03 3.62 3.31
C ALA A 460 0.46 2.52 4.27
N VAL A 461 -0.41 1.54 4.58
CA VAL A 461 -0.09 0.43 5.48
C VAL A 461 0.78 -0.61 4.76
N GLY A 462 0.59 -0.81 3.45
CA GLY A 462 1.45 -1.69 2.65
C GLY A 462 2.89 -1.20 2.56
N SER A 463 3.13 0.08 2.27
CA SER A 463 4.46 0.67 2.35
C SER A 463 5.04 0.53 3.77
N SER A 464 4.27 0.80 4.82
CA SER A 464 4.71 0.59 6.22
C SER A 464 5.19 -0.84 6.49
N ILE A 465 4.48 -1.86 5.99
CA ILE A 465 4.89 -3.28 6.08
C ILE A 465 6.14 -3.55 5.24
N GLN A 466 6.26 -2.95 4.05
CA GLN A 466 7.45 -3.10 3.21
C GLN A 466 8.68 -2.48 3.86
N ILE A 467 8.57 -1.26 4.41
CA ILE A 467 9.67 -0.61 5.13
C ILE A 467 10.08 -1.48 6.33
N ALA A 468 9.10 -1.98 7.08
CA ALA A 468 9.34 -2.80 8.24
C ALA A 468 9.96 -4.18 7.91
N MET A 469 9.36 -4.94 7.01
CA MET A 469 9.73 -6.34 6.78
C MET A 469 10.79 -6.54 5.68
N PHE A 470 11.00 -5.52 4.85
CA PHE A 470 11.93 -5.57 3.73
C PHE A 470 13.02 -4.50 3.82
N VAL A 471 12.70 -3.20 3.86
CA VAL A 471 13.71 -2.13 3.74
C VAL A 471 14.66 -2.10 4.96
N ILE A 472 14.13 -2.09 6.18
CA ILE A 472 14.93 -2.12 7.42
C ILE A 472 15.82 -3.39 7.48
N PRO A 473 15.30 -4.60 7.28
CA PRO A 473 16.13 -5.81 7.19
C PRO A 473 17.15 -5.80 6.05
N LEU A 474 16.79 -5.27 4.88
CA LEU A 474 17.68 -5.19 3.72
C LEU A 474 18.84 -4.24 3.99
N ILE A 475 18.62 -3.06 4.59
CA ILE A 475 19.71 -2.12 4.88
C ILE A 475 20.68 -2.68 5.93
N ILE A 476 20.22 -3.53 6.85
CA ILE A 476 21.07 -4.27 7.79
C ILE A 476 21.91 -5.32 7.06
N VAL A 477 21.32 -6.09 6.15
CA VAL A 477 22.05 -7.08 5.34
C VAL A 477 23.05 -6.40 4.39
N ILE A 478 22.70 -5.24 3.82
CA ILE A 478 23.63 -4.41 3.04
C ILE A 478 24.78 -3.93 3.93
N GLY A 479 24.49 -3.35 5.11
CA GLY A 479 25.47 -2.93 6.10
C GLY A 479 26.46 -4.04 6.46
N TRP A 480 25.94 -5.23 6.77
CA TRP A 480 26.76 -6.42 7.01
C TRP A 480 27.64 -6.78 5.81
N GLY A 481 27.11 -6.69 4.58
CA GLY A 481 27.86 -6.96 3.34
C GLY A 481 28.95 -5.93 3.02
N ILE A 482 28.77 -4.66 3.39
CA ILE A 482 29.76 -3.58 3.20
C ILE A 482 30.63 -3.31 4.43
N GLY A 483 30.49 -4.11 5.50
CA GLY A 483 31.27 -4.00 6.73
C GLY A 483 30.89 -2.84 7.65
N LYS A 484 29.71 -2.23 7.50
CA LYS A 484 29.21 -1.16 8.38
C LYS A 484 28.29 -1.73 9.48
N PRO A 485 28.40 -1.28 10.75
CA PRO A 485 27.70 -1.88 11.90
C PRO A 485 26.23 -1.41 12.01
N MET A 486 25.44 -1.63 10.97
CA MET A 486 24.00 -1.30 10.97
C MET A 486 23.21 -2.27 11.85
N THR A 487 22.36 -1.76 12.74
CA THR A 487 21.62 -2.56 13.73
C THR A 487 20.14 -2.19 13.82
N LEU A 488 19.36 -3.06 14.48
CA LEU A 488 18.01 -2.78 14.97
C LEU A 488 18.02 -2.07 16.34
N LEU A 489 19.16 -1.50 16.77
CA LEU A 489 19.23 -0.74 18.01
C LEU A 489 18.79 0.71 17.77
N PHE A 490 17.48 0.86 17.56
CA PHE A 490 16.82 2.16 17.46
C PHE A 490 16.88 2.93 18.79
N ASP A 491 16.73 4.24 18.70
CA ASP A 491 16.52 5.10 19.87
C ASP A 491 15.28 4.61 20.67
N PRO A 492 15.38 4.42 22.00
CA PRO A 492 14.26 3.95 22.81
C PRO A 492 12.99 4.83 22.76
N PHE A 493 13.14 6.13 22.51
CA PHE A 493 12.01 7.06 22.37
C PHE A 493 11.35 6.92 20.99
N GLU A 494 12.14 6.88 19.90
CA GLU A 494 11.62 6.58 18.55
C GLU A 494 10.89 5.24 18.51
N ALA A 495 11.50 4.22 19.10
CA ALA A 495 10.95 2.89 19.31
C ALA A 495 9.59 2.90 20.03
N ALA A 496 9.47 3.66 21.13
CA ALA A 496 8.21 3.79 21.86
C ALA A 496 7.14 4.53 21.06
N CYS A 497 7.50 5.62 20.38
CA CYS A 497 6.58 6.36 19.50
C CYS A 497 6.06 5.51 18.35
N LEU A 498 6.93 4.72 17.71
CA LEU A 498 6.56 3.78 16.65
C LEU A 498 5.60 2.70 17.17
N PHE A 499 5.86 2.12 18.34
CA PHE A 499 4.96 1.13 18.93
C PHE A 499 3.58 1.72 19.22
N ILE A 500 3.52 2.92 19.82
CA ILE A 500 2.25 3.62 20.09
C ILE A 500 1.51 3.90 18.78
N ALA A 501 2.18 4.41 17.74
CA ALA A 501 1.57 4.67 16.44
C ALA A 501 0.97 3.41 15.80
N VAL A 502 1.68 2.29 15.82
CA VAL A 502 1.20 1.01 15.29
C VAL A 502 0.01 0.48 16.09
N VAL A 503 0.01 0.63 17.42
CA VAL A 503 -1.16 0.29 18.27
C VAL A 503 -2.36 1.18 17.95
N THR A 504 -2.17 2.50 17.88
CA THR A 504 -3.24 3.47 17.55
C THR A 504 -3.86 3.19 16.19
N VAL A 505 -3.04 2.95 15.15
CA VAL A 505 -3.55 2.62 13.81
C VAL A 505 -4.23 1.26 13.78
N ASN A 506 -3.69 0.24 14.47
CA ASN A 506 -4.36 -1.06 14.56
C ASN A 506 -5.77 -0.92 15.15
N TYR A 507 -5.95 -0.13 16.22
CA TYR A 507 -7.29 0.18 16.74
C TYR A 507 -8.15 0.99 15.77
N ALA A 508 -7.59 1.99 15.09
CA ALA A 508 -8.31 2.84 14.15
C ALA A 508 -8.70 2.15 12.82
N VAL A 509 -8.29 0.90 12.59
CA VAL A 509 -8.68 0.13 11.38
C VAL A 509 -9.46 -1.16 11.68
N GLN A 510 -9.73 -1.45 12.95
CA GLN A 510 -10.28 -2.73 13.41
C GLN A 510 -11.77 -2.94 13.07
N ASP A 511 -12.55 -1.88 12.93
CA ASP A 511 -14.00 -1.92 12.70
C ASP A 511 -14.40 -1.93 11.21
N GLY A 512 -13.43 -1.81 10.30
CA GLY A 512 -13.65 -1.79 8.86
C GLY A 512 -14.18 -0.46 8.31
N LYS A 513 -14.23 0.59 9.12
CA LYS A 513 -14.76 1.91 8.76
C LYS A 513 -13.78 3.02 9.13
N SER A 514 -13.98 4.20 8.56
CA SER A 514 -13.29 5.41 9.01
C SER A 514 -14.17 6.66 8.88
N ASN A 515 -13.82 7.70 9.62
CA ASN A 515 -14.42 9.03 9.53
C ASN A 515 -13.36 10.14 9.61
N TRP A 516 -13.78 11.39 9.36
CA TRP A 516 -12.86 12.53 9.36
C TRP A 516 -12.21 12.80 10.73
N LEU A 517 -12.88 12.42 11.83
CA LEU A 517 -12.38 12.70 13.19
C LEU A 517 -11.23 11.76 13.54
N GLU A 518 -11.29 10.48 13.18
CA GLU A 518 -10.14 9.57 13.26
C GLU A 518 -8.97 10.09 12.42
N GLY A 519 -9.24 10.58 11.21
CA GLY A 519 -8.23 11.22 10.37
C GLY A 519 -7.55 12.40 11.06
N ALA A 520 -8.35 13.30 11.66
CA ALA A 520 -7.85 14.43 12.43
C ALA A 520 -7.06 14.00 13.69
N ILE A 521 -7.45 12.91 14.36
CA ILE A 521 -6.74 12.35 15.52
C ILE A 521 -5.36 11.81 15.09
N LEU A 522 -5.28 11.03 14.01
CA LEU A 522 -4.02 10.49 13.48
C LEU A 522 -3.07 11.62 13.05
N MET A 523 -3.58 12.63 12.32
CA MET A 523 -2.80 13.81 11.94
C MET A 523 -2.34 14.62 13.17
N SER A 524 -3.18 14.76 14.19
CA SER A 524 -2.82 15.45 15.44
C SER A 524 -1.74 14.70 16.22
N LEU A 525 -1.80 13.36 16.26
CA LEU A 525 -0.75 12.54 16.86
C LEU A 525 0.58 12.70 16.12
N TYR A 526 0.58 12.71 14.77
CA TYR A 526 1.78 13.00 13.99
C TYR A 526 2.36 14.39 14.29
N ALA A 527 1.51 15.43 14.38
CA ALA A 527 1.95 16.78 14.69
C ALA A 527 2.51 16.92 16.12
N ILE A 528 1.93 16.21 17.10
CA ILE A 528 2.45 16.12 18.46
C ILE A 528 3.83 15.45 18.45
N LEU A 529 3.97 14.29 17.79
CA LEU A 529 5.26 13.60 17.67
C LEU A 529 6.31 14.47 16.98
N GLY A 530 5.98 15.12 15.86
CA GLY A 530 6.89 16.05 15.18
C GLY A 530 7.34 17.20 16.08
N THR A 531 6.44 17.74 16.91
CA THR A 531 6.78 18.76 17.93
C THR A 531 7.69 18.19 19.01
N MET A 532 7.46 16.96 19.48
CA MET A 532 8.33 16.30 20.45
C MET A 532 9.73 16.07 19.88
N PHE A 533 9.85 15.56 18.65
CA PHE A 533 11.13 15.32 17.99
C PHE A 533 11.89 16.61 17.68
N PHE A 534 11.19 17.74 17.43
CA PHE A 534 11.84 19.03 17.26
C PHE A 534 12.62 19.48 18.51
N PHE A 535 12.13 19.15 19.70
CA PHE A 535 12.82 19.41 20.97
C PHE A 535 13.64 18.22 21.49
N TYR A 536 13.68 17.11 20.74
CA TYR A 536 14.39 15.89 21.15
C TYR A 536 15.86 15.98 20.77
N PRO A 537 16.80 15.91 21.74
CA PRO A 537 18.24 16.06 21.48
C PRO A 537 18.91 14.81 20.90
N GLY A 538 18.16 13.71 20.73
CA GLY A 538 18.68 12.39 20.37
C GLY A 538 19.24 11.60 21.55
N PHE A 539 19.13 10.27 21.49
CA PHE A 539 19.93 9.36 22.30
C PHE A 539 20.82 8.50 21.40
N SER A 540 22.11 8.85 21.34
CA SER A 540 23.10 8.16 20.54
C SER A 540 23.35 6.72 21.03
N THR A 541 22.55 5.77 20.53
CA THR A 541 22.76 4.33 20.72
C THR A 541 23.99 3.82 19.97
N THR A 542 24.44 4.57 18.95
CA THR A 542 25.42 4.16 17.95
C THR A 542 26.84 4.69 18.20
N GLU A 543 27.02 5.65 19.10
CA GLU A 543 28.33 6.24 19.46
C GLU A 543 29.39 5.24 19.94
N HIS A 544 28.97 4.03 20.32
CA HIS A 544 29.88 2.97 20.77
C HIS A 544 30.20 1.93 19.68
N PHE A 545 29.54 1.95 18.52
CA PHE A 545 29.94 1.11 17.38
C PHE A 545 31.17 1.70 16.69
N ALA A 546 32.35 1.50 17.30
CA ALA A 546 33.64 2.07 16.91
C ALA A 546 34.20 1.63 15.53
N ALA A 547 33.38 0.99 14.69
CA ALA A 547 33.76 0.32 13.45
C ALA A 547 33.10 0.94 12.20
N CYS A 548 32.94 2.27 12.19
CA CYS A 548 32.55 3.01 10.98
C CYS A 548 33.75 3.64 10.23
N THR A 549 34.95 3.50 10.79
CA THR A 549 36.25 3.79 10.16
C THR A 549 36.68 2.68 9.20
#